data_AF-A0A353W031-F1
#
_entry.id   AF-A0A353W031-F1
#
_cell.length_a   1.000
_cell.length_b   1.000
_cell.length_c   1.000
_cell.angle_alpha   90.00
_cell.angle_beta   90.00
_cell.angle_gamma   90.00
#
_symmetry.space_group_name_H-M   'P 1'
#
loop_
_entity.id
_entity.type
_entity.pdbx_description
1 polymer ?
#
loop_
_entity_poly.entity_id
_entity_poly.type
_entity_poly.pdbx_seq_one_letter_code
_entity_poly.pdbx_strand_id
1 'polypeptide(L)'
;MEYPSRFDFFIQFKAVFNHQGKFNDYVLVNTSENFRTVAGIKSETLIGEKISKIMVERKDIFGLQDFYYNMIPGTRRKYEKYIEELDRTYI
;
A
#
# COMPACT_ATOMS: atom_id res chain seq x y z
N MET A 1 10.32 3.84 21.75
CA MET A 1 10.29 5.24 21.30
C MET A 1 10.05 5.16 19.80
N GLU A 2 8.88 5.58 19.30
CA GLU A 2 8.65 5.67 17.85
C GLU A 2 9.57 6.80 17.34
N TYR A 3 10.67 6.43 16.70
CA TYR A 3 11.51 7.40 16.02
C TYR A 3 10.76 7.80 14.75
N PRO A 4 10.43 9.10 14.53
CA PRO A 4 9.96 9.52 13.22
C PRO A 4 11.11 9.24 12.25
N SER A 5 10.96 8.21 11.43
CA SER A 5 11.96 7.92 10.42
C SER A 5 11.91 9.09 9.47
N ARG A 6 13.06 9.68 9.17
CA ARG A 6 13.19 10.69 8.11
C ARG A 6 12.63 10.19 6.75
N PHE A 7 12.34 8.89 6.66
CA PHE A 7 11.83 8.16 5.51
C PHE A 7 10.50 7.44 5.81
N ASP A 8 9.72 7.89 6.79
CA ASP A 8 8.36 7.36 6.99
C ASP A 8 7.53 7.61 5.73
N PHE A 9 6.76 6.61 5.34
CA PHE A 9 5.87 6.70 4.20
C PHE A 9 4.52 6.09 4.50
N PHE A 10 3.50 6.58 3.81
CA PHE A 10 2.15 6.05 3.90
C PHE A 10 1.62 5.74 2.50
N ILE A 11 0.70 4.79 2.47
CA ILE A 11 -0.05 4.38 1.29
C ILE A 11 -1.51 4.34 1.72
N GLN A 12 -2.40 4.96 0.95
CA GLN A 12 -3.82 5.02 1.26
C GLN A 12 -4.64 4.39 0.14
N PHE A 13 -5.52 3.47 0.54
CA PHE A 13 -6.40 2.76 -0.35
C PHE A 13 -7.86 3.06 -0.05
N LYS A 14 -8.69 3.03 -1.09
CA LYS A 14 -10.15 3.06 -0.97
C LYS A 14 -10.73 1.74 -1.47
N ALA A 15 -11.56 1.09 -0.66
CA ALA A 15 -12.27 -0.10 -1.07
C ALA A 15 -13.29 0.24 -2.17
N VAL A 16 -13.34 -0.61 -3.19
CA VAL A 16 -14.27 -0.56 -4.31
C VAL A 16 -15.21 -1.74 -4.18
N PHE A 17 -16.49 -1.45 -4.28
CA PHE A 17 -17.56 -2.44 -4.22
C PHE A 17 -18.26 -2.50 -5.58
N ASN A 18 -18.78 -3.66 -5.93
CA ASN A 18 -19.61 -3.80 -7.13
C ASN A 18 -21.04 -3.28 -6.89
N HIS A 19 -21.87 -3.32 -7.94
CA HIS A 19 -23.28 -2.88 -7.87
C HIS A 19 -24.14 -3.69 -6.87
N GLN A 20 -23.68 -4.86 -6.43
CA GLN A 20 -24.34 -5.70 -5.42
C GLN A 20 -23.82 -5.44 -4.00
N GLY A 21 -22.94 -4.45 -3.82
CA GLY A 21 -22.32 -4.13 -2.53
C GLY A 21 -21.22 -5.13 -2.09
N LYS A 22 -20.79 -6.05 -2.97
CA LYS A 22 -19.71 -6.98 -2.65
C LYS A 22 -18.35 -6.31 -2.88
N PHE A 23 -17.41 -6.56 -1.98
CA PHE A 23 -16.02 -6.13 -2.15
C PHE A 23 -15.47 -6.66 -3.47
N ASN A 24 -14.84 -5.77 -4.24
CA ASN A 24 -14.22 -6.08 -5.51
C ASN A 24 -12.71 -5.93 -5.42
N ASP A 25 -12.25 -4.76 -4.96
CA ASP A 25 -10.83 -4.44 -4.93
C ASP A 25 -10.53 -3.22 -4.06
N TYR A 26 -9.26 -2.85 -3.95
CA TYR A 26 -8.82 -1.55 -3.45
C TYR A 26 -8.20 -0.73 -4.57
N VAL A 27 -8.49 0.57 -4.59
CA VAL A 27 -7.85 1.55 -5.46
C VAL A 27 -6.90 2.42 -4.65
N LEU A 28 -5.70 2.63 -5.18
CA LEU A 28 -4.73 3.53 -4.58
C LEU A 28 -5.20 4.98 -4.76
N VAL A 29 -5.40 5.69 -3.66
CA VAL A 29 -5.91 7.08 -3.69
C VAL A 29 -4.89 8.10 -3.23
N ASN A 30 -3.89 7.69 -2.44
CA ASN A 30 -2.85 8.59 -1.97
C ASN A 30 -1.58 7.84 -1.57
N THR A 31 -0.44 8.51 -1.64
CA THR A 31 0.87 8.03 -1.21
C THR A 31 1.70 9.21 -0.71
N SER A 32 2.52 9.04 0.32
CA SER A 32 3.51 10.07 0.67
C SER A 32 4.56 10.24 -0.43
N GLU A 33 5.24 11.38 -0.48
CA GLU A 33 6.36 11.61 -1.40
C GLU A 33 7.52 10.63 -1.17
N ASN A 34 7.80 10.31 0.09
CA ASN A 34 8.82 9.32 0.46
C ASN A 34 8.55 7.94 -0.15
N PHE A 35 7.28 7.50 -0.21
CA PHE A 35 6.93 6.23 -0.87
C PHE A 35 7.34 6.25 -2.35
N ARG A 36 7.13 7.38 -3.04
CA ARG A 36 7.45 7.54 -4.48
C ARG A 36 8.95 7.39 -4.72
N THR A 37 9.74 8.06 -3.88
CA THR A 37 11.20 8.04 -3.93
C THR A 37 11.74 6.63 -3.66
N VAL A 38 11.20 5.97 -2.63
CA VAL A 38 11.71 4.69 -2.14
C VAL A 38 11.25 3.52 -3.00
N ALA A 39 10.00 3.53 -3.48
CA ALA A 39 9.50 2.53 -4.43
C ALA A 39 10.15 2.66 -5.81
N GLY A 40 10.78 3.80 -6.13
CA GLY A 40 11.32 4.08 -7.47
C GLY A 40 10.23 4.19 -8.53
N ILE A 41 8.99 4.50 -8.13
CA ILE A 41 7.82 4.55 -9.01
C ILE A 41 7.33 5.98 -9.16
N LYS A 42 7.07 6.41 -10.39
CA LYS A 42 6.28 7.62 -10.65
C LYS A 42 4.86 7.38 -10.14
N SER A 43 4.58 7.77 -8.92
CA SER A 43 3.28 7.58 -8.24
C SER A 43 2.08 8.09 -9.03
N GLU A 44 2.29 9.09 -9.89
CA GLU A 44 1.30 9.62 -10.84
C GLU A 44 0.69 8.52 -11.72
N THR A 45 1.44 7.44 -11.96
CA THR A 45 0.98 6.28 -12.75
C THR A 45 0.24 5.23 -11.92
N LEU A 46 0.29 5.31 -10.58
CA LEU A 46 -0.35 4.32 -9.70
C LEU A 46 -1.64 4.84 -9.05
N ILE A 47 -1.77 6.16 -8.86
CA ILE A 47 -3.00 6.73 -8.29
C ILE A 47 -4.17 6.42 -9.23
N GLY A 48 -5.25 5.86 -8.67
CA GLY A 48 -6.43 5.42 -9.43
C GLY A 48 -6.35 3.97 -9.90
N GLU A 49 -5.19 3.33 -9.84
CA GLU A 49 -5.04 1.91 -10.19
C GLU A 49 -5.50 0.98 -9.07
N LYS A 50 -5.99 -0.19 -9.48
CA LYS A 50 -6.37 -1.27 -8.57
C LYS A 50 -5.12 -1.95 -8.02
N ILE A 51 -5.10 -2.24 -6.73
CA ILE A 51 -3.98 -2.93 -6.09
C ILE A 51 -3.73 -4.31 -6.73
N SER A 52 -4.79 -5.05 -7.12
CA SER A 52 -4.67 -6.32 -7.85
C SER A 52 -3.85 -6.18 -9.15
N LYS A 53 -4.07 -5.11 -9.92
CA LYS A 53 -3.30 -4.82 -11.14
C LYS A 53 -1.86 -4.43 -10.80
N ILE A 54 -1.66 -3.57 -9.80
CA ILE A 54 -0.33 -3.15 -9.36
C ILE A 54 0.52 -4.37 -8.96
N MET A 55 -0.06 -5.34 -8.24
CA MET A 55 0.62 -6.57 -7.82
C MET A 55 0.94 -7.54 -8.99
N VAL A 56 0.13 -7.55 -10.04
CA VAL A 56 0.39 -8.40 -11.23
C VAL A 56 1.50 -7.80 -12.09
N GLU A 57 1.46 -6.49 -12.30
CA GLU A 57 2.41 -5.80 -13.17
C GLU A 57 3.77 -5.55 -12.49
N ARG A 58 3.81 -5.57 -11.16
CA ARG A 58 5.01 -5.28 -10.37
C ARG A 58 5.17 -6.35 -9.30
N LYS A 59 6.37 -6.94 -9.25
CA LYS A 59 6.79 -7.82 -8.16
C LYS A 59 6.49 -7.13 -6.83
N ASP A 60 5.94 -7.88 -5.87
CA ASP A 60 5.34 -7.37 -4.63
C ASP A 60 6.11 -6.19 -4.01
N ILE A 61 5.57 -4.97 -4.15
CA ILE A 61 6.23 -3.75 -3.66
C ILE A 61 6.02 -3.69 -2.16
N PHE A 62 7.11 -3.81 -1.39
CA PHE A 62 7.10 -3.64 0.07
C PHE A 62 6.04 -4.48 0.80
N GLY A 63 5.65 -5.64 0.24
CA GLY A 63 4.66 -6.48 0.89
C GLY A 63 3.20 -6.12 0.66
N LEU A 64 2.89 -5.30 -0.35
CA LEU A 64 1.50 -4.95 -0.71
C LEU A 64 0.60 -6.17 -0.90
N GLN A 65 1.13 -7.31 -1.34
CA GLN A 65 0.38 -8.55 -1.44
C GLN A 65 -0.12 -9.05 -0.08
N ASP A 66 0.75 -9.09 0.92
CA ASP A 66 0.37 -9.47 2.28
C ASP A 66 -0.64 -8.48 2.86
N PHE A 67 -0.45 -7.17 2.62
CA PHE A 67 -1.42 -6.17 3.04
C PHE A 67 -2.78 -6.40 2.37
N TYR A 68 -2.81 -6.64 1.06
CA TYR A 68 -4.05 -6.89 0.33
C TYR A 68 -4.86 -8.06 0.90
N TYR A 69 -4.21 -9.20 1.16
CA TYR A 69 -4.90 -10.36 1.72
C TYR A 69 -5.43 -10.14 3.14
N ASN A 70 -4.79 -9.25 3.90
CA ASN A 70 -5.15 -9.02 5.30
C ASN A 70 -5.99 -7.75 5.53
N MET A 71 -6.15 -6.90 4.51
CA MET A 71 -6.99 -5.71 4.60
C MET A 71 -8.48 -6.09 4.59
N ILE A 72 -9.23 -5.52 5.53
CA ILE A 72 -10.70 -5.64 5.58
C ILE A 72 -11.28 -4.24 5.45
N PRO A 73 -12.16 -3.99 4.46
CA PRO A 73 -12.77 -2.66 4.29
C PRO A 73 -13.48 -2.20 5.56
N GLY A 74 -13.34 -0.92 5.91
CA GLY A 74 -13.98 -0.34 7.09
C GLY A 74 -13.30 -0.66 8.43
N THR A 75 -12.15 -1.33 8.41
CA THR A 75 -11.35 -1.61 9.61
C THR A 75 -10.04 -0.80 9.61
N ARG A 76 -9.56 -0.45 10.80
CA ARG A 76 -8.21 0.11 11.00
C ARG A 76 -7.32 -0.97 11.59
N ARG A 77 -6.17 -1.23 10.96
CA ARG A 77 -5.18 -2.21 11.42
C ARG A 77 -3.80 -1.57 11.43
N LYS A 78 -2.97 -1.96 12.41
CA LYS A 78 -1.54 -1.64 12.48
C LYS A 78 -0.78 -2.89 12.06
N TYR A 79 0.25 -2.76 11.24
CA TYR A 79 1.04 -3.88 10.77
C TYR A 79 2.51 -3.59 11.00
N GLU A 80 3.17 -4.51 11.69
CA GLU A 80 4.62 -4.52 11.75
C GLU A 80 5.16 -5.37 10.60
N LYS A 81 5.99 -4.78 9.74
CA LYS A 81 6.66 -5.50 8.65
C LYS A 81 8.10 -5.04 8.51
N TYR A 82 9.00 -6.01 8.44
CA TYR A 82 10.36 -5.78 7.99
C TYR A 82 10.39 -5.79 6.46
N ILE A 83 10.97 -4.74 5.88
CA ILE A 83 11.14 -4.57 4.44
C ILE A 83 12.62 -4.79 4.12
N GLU A 84 12.92 -5.93 3.50
CA GLU A 84 14.29 -6.35 3.18
C GLU A 84 15.00 -5.34 2.27
N GLU A 85 14.30 -4.78 1.28
CA GLU A 85 14.85 -3.80 0.34
C GLU A 85 15.30 -2.51 1.04
N LEU A 86 14.75 -2.23 2.22
CA LEU A 86 15.04 -1.03 3.00
C LEU A 86 15.86 -1.32 4.26
N ASP A 87 16.13 -2.60 4.55
CA ASP A 87 16.75 -3.09 5.78
C ASP A 87 16.13 -2.46 7.05
N ARG A 88 14.79 -2.38 7.07
CA ARG A 88 14.05 -1.63 8.11
C ARG A 88 12.72 -2.26 8.49
N THR A 89 12.40 -2.18 9.78
CA THR A 89 11.07 -2.51 10.31
C THR A 89 10.19 -1.26 10.35
N TYR A 90 8.98 -1.37 9.80
CA TYR A 90 7.93 -0.36 9.87
C TYR A 90 6.78 -0.89 10.74
N ILE A 91 6.10 -0.01 11.50
CA ILE A 91 5.00 -0.33 12.41
C ILE A 91 3.78 0.54 12.12
#